data_AF-A0A0S1TR64-F1
#
_entry.id   AF-A0A0S1TR64-F1
#
_cell.length_a   1.000
_cell.length_b   1.000
_cell.length_c   1.000
_cell.angle_alpha   90.00
_cell.angle_beta   90.00
_cell.angle_gamma   90.00
#
_symmetry.space_group_name_H-M   'P 1'
#
loop_
_entity.id
_entity.type
_entity.pdbx_description
1 polymer ?
#
loop_
_entity_poly.entity_id
_entity_poly.type
_entity_poly.pdbx_seq_one_letter_code
_entity_poly.pdbx_strand_id
1 'polypeptide(L)' 'RVSGDQPNKMSAVRIAEFSIQNDDWSLYMERLEQYFLVHNISNELKVPTLITVMGASSYELLENLCAP' A
#
# COMPACT_ATOMS: atom_id res chain seq x y z
N ARG A 1 -12.85 -31.18 24.77
CA ARG A 1 -12.31 -29.84 24.44
C ARG A 1 -12.32 -29.74 22.92
N VAL A 2 -13.25 -28.95 22.37
CA VAL A 2 -13.28 -28.70 20.93
C VAL A 2 -12.04 -27.88 20.61
N SER A 3 -11.08 -28.47 19.91
CA SER A 3 -9.90 -27.76 19.43
C SER A 3 -10.39 -26.85 18.32
N GLY A 4 -10.68 -25.60 18.65
CA GLY A 4 -11.06 -24.60 17.68
C GLY A 4 -9.90 -24.38 16.74
N ASP A 5 -10.11 -24.70 15.47
CA ASP A 5 -9.27 -24.26 14.36
C ASP A 5 -9.13 -22.74 14.49
N GLN A 6 -7.97 -22.25 14.94
CA GLN A 6 -7.67 -20.84 14.82
C GLN A 6 -7.51 -20.58 13.32
N PRO A 7 -8.33 -19.72 12.70
CA PRO A 7 -8.11 -19.36 11.31
C PRO A 7 -6.69 -18.83 11.21
N ASN A 8 -5.91 -19.47 10.34
CA ASN A 8 -4.53 -19.15 10.02
C ASN A 8 -4.33 -17.64 10.13
N LYS A 9 -3.57 -17.20 11.14
CA LYS A 9 -3.27 -15.78 11.37
C LYS A 9 -2.45 -15.33 10.18
N MET A 10 -3.14 -14.90 9.12
CA MET A 10 -2.53 -14.41 7.91
C MET A 10 -1.60 -13.29 8.34
N SER A 11 -0.29 -13.52 8.18
CA SER A 11 0.71 -12.47 8.39
C SER A 11 0.23 -11.29 7.57
N ALA A 12 -0.12 -10.18 8.23
CA ALA A 12 -0.62 -9.00 7.56
C ALA A 12 0.48 -8.55 6.58
N VAL A 13 0.31 -8.87 5.29
CA VAL A 13 1.26 -8.47 4.26
C VAL A 13 1.21 -6.95 4.21
N ARG A 14 2.33 -6.31 4.57
CA ARG A 14 2.50 -4.86 4.57
C ARG A 14 3.36 -4.48 3.36
N ILE A 15 3.06 -3.34 2.76
CA ILE A 15 3.96 -2.66 1.83
C ILE A 15 4.77 -1.63 2.62
N ALA A 16 6.08 -1.54 2.39
CA ALA A 16 6.91 -0.46 2.92
C ALA A 16 6.62 0.84 2.15
N GLU A 17 6.64 1.98 2.85
CA GLU A 17 6.43 3.30 2.27
C GLU A 17 7.42 3.60 1.13
N PHE A 18 7.04 4.51 0.23
CA PHE A 18 7.92 4.98 -0.83
C PHE A 18 8.92 6.00 -0.28
N SER A 19 10.21 5.76 -0.53
CA SER A 19 11.28 6.69 -0.21
C SER A 19 11.76 7.42 -1.46
N ILE A 20 11.41 8.71 -1.61
CA ILE A 20 11.81 9.58 -2.74
C ILE A 20 13.31 9.51 -3.07
N GLN A 21 14.16 9.34 -2.06
CA GLN A 21 15.63 9.37 -2.21
C GLN A 21 16.23 8.02 -2.62
N ASN A 22 15.53 6.91 -2.37
CA ASN A 22 16.11 5.56 -2.37
C ASN A 22 15.37 4.58 -3.26
N ASP A 23 14.12 4.87 -3.61
CA ASP A 23 13.25 3.96 -4.34
C ASP A 23 12.98 4.43 -5.77
N ASP A 24 12.81 3.47 -6.67
CA ASP A 24 12.27 3.71 -8.00
C ASP A 24 10.73 3.69 -7.94
N TRP A 25 10.11 4.73 -8.49
CA TRP A 25 8.65 4.88 -8.48
C TRP A 25 7.94 3.74 -9.24
N SER A 26 8.49 3.28 -10.37
CA SER A 26 7.88 2.22 -11.18
C SER A 26 7.89 0.89 -10.43
N LEU A 27 9.01 0.55 -9.79
CA LEU A 27 9.11 -0.65 -8.94
C LEU A 27 8.20 -0.58 -7.71
N TYR A 28 8.04 0.60 -7.12
CA TYR A 28 7.08 0.80 -6.03
C TYR A 28 5.63 0.56 -6.51
N MET A 29 5.29 1.06 -7.70
CA MET A 29 3.97 0.85 -8.30
C MET A 29 3.70 -0.64 -8.60
N GLU A 30 4.66 -1.39 -9.13
CA GLU A 30 4.52 -2.84 -9.33
C GLU A 30 4.22 -3.58 -8.01
N ARG A 31 4.91 -3.21 -6.91
CA ARG A 31 4.65 -3.76 -5.57
C ARG A 31 3.27 -3.38 -5.06
N LEU A 32 2.83 -2.15 -5.31
CA LEU A 32 1.52 -1.65 -4.92
C LEU A 32 0.39 -2.37 -5.66
N GLU A 33 0.57 -2.70 -6.93
CA GLU A 33 -0.38 -3.52 -7.69
C GLU A 33 -0.54 -4.91 -7.08
N GLN A 34 0.57 -5.57 -6.71
CA GLN A 34 0.52 -6.85 -6.00
C GLN A 34 -0.16 -6.71 -4.63
N TYR A 35 0.08 -5.61 -3.92
CA TYR A 35 -0.59 -5.32 -2.66
C TYR A 35 -2.12 -5.22 -2.84
N PHE A 36 -2.60 -4.55 -3.89
CA PHE A 36 -4.03 -4.51 -4.18
C PHE A 36 -4.63 -5.90 -4.43
N LEU A 37 -3.92 -6.77 -5.16
CA LEU A 37 -4.38 -8.13 -5.44
C LEU A 37 -4.47 -8.98 -4.18
N VAL A 38 -3.43 -8.99 -3.34
CA VAL A 38 -3.39 -9.77 -2.10
C VAL A 38 -4.50 -9.36 -1.12
N HIS A 39 -4.83 -8.07 -1.08
CA HIS A 39 -5.83 -7.52 -0.17
C HIS A 39 -7.24 -7.41 -0.77
N ASN A 40 -7.44 -7.86 -2.02
CA ASN A 40 -8.71 -7.73 -2.75
C ASN A 40 -9.26 -6.28 -2.77
N ILE A 41 -8.38 -5.31 -2.97
CA ILE A 41 -8.74 -3.88 -2.95
C ILE A 41 -9.49 -3.54 -4.23
N SER A 42 -10.73 -3.05 -4.07
CA SER A 42 -11.58 -2.62 -5.19
C SER A 42 -11.03 -1.35 -5.85
N ASN A 43 -11.41 -1.10 -7.10
CA ASN A 43 -10.83 -0.03 -7.91
C ASN A 43 -11.02 1.36 -7.29
N GLU A 44 -12.18 1.61 -6.68
CA GLU A 44 -12.52 2.85 -5.98
C GLU A 44 -11.68 3.08 -4.71
N LEU A 45 -11.07 2.02 -4.16
CA LEU A 45 -10.22 2.09 -2.98
C LEU A 45 -8.73 2.17 -3.31
N LYS A 46 -8.31 2.02 -4.58
CA LYS A 46 -6.89 2.05 -4.96
C LYS A 46 -6.21 3.38 -4.67
N VAL A 47 -6.86 4.50 -5.00
CA VAL A 47 -6.31 5.85 -4.75
C VAL A 47 -6.24 6.16 -3.26
N PRO A 48 -7.32 5.99 -2.46
CA PRO A 48 -7.23 6.12 -1.01
C PRO A 48 -6.13 5.24 -0.40
N THR A 49 -6.00 4.00 -0.87
CA THR A 49 -4.96 3.10 -0.39
C THR A 49 -3.56 3.64 -0.69
N LEU A 50 -3.27 4.06 -1.92
CA LEU A 50 -1.99 4.66 -2.30
C LEU A 50 -1.61 5.81 -1.35
N ILE A 51 -2.54 6.75 -1.12
CA ILE A 51 -2.32 7.90 -0.23
C ILE A 51 -1.93 7.44 1.18
N THR A 52 -2.59 6.40 1.70
CA THR A 52 -2.31 5.91 3.06
C THR A 52 -1.02 5.13 3.20
N VAL A 53 -0.52 4.51 2.12
CA VAL A 53 0.66 3.62 2.19
C VAL A 53 1.95 4.23 1.64
N MET A 54 1.87 5.35 0.89
CA MET A 54 3.05 5.98 0.28
C MET A 54 3.94 6.76 1.25
N GLY A 55 3.45 7.08 2.45
CA GLY A 55 4.15 7.87 3.46
C GLY A 55 3.93 9.37 3.31
N ALA A 56 4.07 10.10 4.42
CA ALA A 56 3.70 11.51 4.52
C ALA A 56 4.50 12.41 3.56
N SER A 57 5.83 12.24 3.48
CA SER A 57 6.68 13.07 2.61
C SER A 57 6.38 12.87 1.13
N SER A 58 6.06 11.64 0.72
CA SER A 58 5.68 11.31 -0.65
C SER A 58 4.32 11.88 -1.01
N TYR A 59 3.38 11.87 -0.06
CA TYR A 59 2.07 12.50 -0.23
C TYR A 59 2.17 14.04 -0.31
N GLU A 60 2.99 14.66 0.54
CA GLU A 60 3.27 16.11 0.49
C GLU A 60 3.86 16.52 -0.86
N LEU A 61 4.80 15.74 -1.41
CA LEU A 61 5.33 16.00 -2.76
C LEU A 61 4.23 15.89 -3.83
N LEU A 62 3.39 14.85 -3.77
CA LEU A 62 2.27 14.68 -4.70
C LEU A 62 1.31 15.86 -4.64
N GLU A 63 0.94 16.31 -3.44
CA GLU A 63 0.07 17.48 -3.25
C GLU A 63 0.69 18.74 -3.87
N ASN A 64 1.97 19.00 -3.58
CA ASN A 64 2.69 20.15 -4.14
C ASN A 64 2.78 20.13 -5.68
N LEU A 65 2.87 18.94 -6.29
CA LEU A 65 2.89 18.79 -7.76
C LEU A 65 1.50 18.95 -8.40
N CYS A 66 0.45 18.66 -7.65
CA CYS A 66 -0.94 18.79 -8.11
C CYS A 66 -1.57 20.14 -7.74
N ALA A 67 -0.89 20.95 -6.93
CA ALA A 67 -1.32 22.31 -6.62
C ALA A 67 -1.28 23.18 -7.90
N PRO A 68 -2.31 24.01 -8.15
CA PRO A 68 -2.43 24.82 -9.36
C PRO A 68 -1.44 25.98 -9.45
#